data_AF-A0A2N5K8E3-F1
#
_entry.id   AF-A0A2N5K8E3-F1
#
_cell.length_a   1.000
_cell.length_b   1.000
_cell.length_c   1.000
_cell.angle_alpha   90.00
_cell.angle_beta   90.00
_cell.angle_gamma   90.00
#
_symmetry.space_group_name_H-M   'P 1'
#
loop_
_entity.id
_entity.type
_entity.pdbx_description
1 polymer ?
#
loop_
_entity_poly.entity_id
_entity_poly.type
_entity_poly.pdbx_seq_one_letter_code
_entity_poly.pdbx_strand_id
1 'polypeptide(L)'
;ALLGALAGCIGLWWVGAYFTLRFLTNLGIALAHWGVWAYLIPLTITAAELFLWPGRMSSRWHTLWWVAVLAFDVGSSASGVVVVLAGRTIPLFTASGITIPQDGTVVIGLGVVVGLVCALAPEKYGKRVLNDLYALWS
;
A
#
# COMPACT_ATOMS: atom_id res chain seq x y z
N ALA A 1 8.68 1.80 22.11
CA ALA A 1 7.49 2.30 21.38
C ALA A 1 7.83 2.74 19.96
N LEU A 2 8.75 3.70 19.75
CA LEU A 2 9.12 4.23 18.42
C LEU A 2 9.60 3.16 17.42
N LEU A 3 10.50 2.26 17.83
CA LEU A 3 10.97 1.16 16.96
C LEU A 3 9.84 0.21 16.54
N GLY A 4 8.88 -0.06 17.43
CA GLY A 4 7.70 -0.88 17.12
C GLY A 4 6.77 -0.19 16.12
N ALA A 5 6.59 1.13 16.25
CA ALA A 5 5.82 1.91 15.29
C ALA A 5 6.48 1.96 13.91
N LEU A 6 7.81 2.12 13.86
CA LEU A 6 8.58 2.08 12.62
C LEU A 6 8.48 0.71 11.94
N ALA A 7 8.67 -0.38 12.69
CA ALA A 7 8.52 -1.73 12.19
C ALA A 7 7.09 -1.98 11.66
N GLY A 8 6.07 -1.48 12.35
CA GLY A 8 4.68 -1.52 11.90
C GLY A 8 4.45 -0.77 10.58
N CYS A 9 5.06 0.42 10.42
CA CYS A 9 4.97 1.19 9.18
C CYS A 9 5.64 0.46 8.01
N ILE A 10 6.84 -0.10 8.23
CA ILE A 10 7.56 -0.89 7.22
C ILE A 10 6.75 -2.13 6.85
N GLY A 11 6.16 -2.81 7.83
CA GLY A 11 5.31 -3.98 7.59
C GLY A 11 4.07 -3.64 6.75
N LEU A 12 3.36 -2.56 7.08
CA LEU A 12 2.21 -2.10 6.31
C LEU A 12 2.60 -1.70 4.88
N TRP A 13 3.71 -0.97 4.73
CA TRP A 13 4.24 -0.62 3.41
C TRP A 13 4.60 -1.87 2.60
N TRP A 14 5.27 -2.85 3.23
CA TRP A 14 5.64 -4.10 2.57
C TRP A 14 4.43 -4.90 2.07
N VAL A 15 3.35 -4.91 2.86
CA VAL A 15 2.08 -5.55 2.48
C VAL A 15 1.44 -4.82 1.29
N GLY A 16 1.39 -3.48 1.32
CA GLY A 16 0.93 -2.68 0.17
C GLY A 16 1.75 -2.93 -1.09
N ALA A 17 3.07 -2.87 -0.97
CA ALA A 17 4.03 -3.16 -2.03
C ALA A 17 3.78 -4.55 -2.64
N TYR A 18 3.58 -5.57 -1.81
CA TYR A 18 3.27 -6.92 -2.27
C TYR A 18 1.99 -6.96 -3.14
N PHE A 19 0.91 -6.29 -2.73
CA PHE A 19 -0.32 -6.24 -3.52
C PHE A 19 -0.14 -5.48 -4.84
N THR A 20 0.54 -4.33 -4.82
CA THR A 20 0.87 -3.59 -6.05
C THR A 20 1.66 -4.46 -7.04
N LEU A 21 2.65 -5.23 -6.57
CA LEU A 21 3.39 -6.16 -7.44
C LEU A 21 2.52 -7.31 -7.98
N ARG A 22 1.56 -7.81 -7.19
CA ARG A 22 0.61 -8.82 -7.65
C ARG A 22 -0.33 -8.29 -8.72
N PHE A 23 -0.80 -7.07 -8.57
CA PHE A 23 -1.55 -6.37 -9.61
C PHE A 23 -0.74 -6.26 -10.92
N LEU A 24 0.51 -5.81 -10.86
CA LEU A 24 1.36 -5.68 -12.04
C LEU A 24 1.64 -7.04 -12.71
N THR A 25 1.86 -8.09 -11.91
CA THR A 25 2.00 -9.46 -12.42
C THR A 25 0.73 -9.93 -13.14
N ASN A 26 -0.44 -9.60 -12.59
CA ASN A 26 -1.74 -9.92 -13.19
C ASN A 26 -1.97 -9.16 -14.51
N LEU A 27 -1.38 -7.97 -14.68
CA LEU A 27 -1.35 -7.25 -15.96
C LEU A 27 -0.37 -7.84 -16.99
N GLY A 28 0.36 -8.91 -16.64
CA GLY A 28 1.33 -9.56 -17.53
C GLY A 28 2.74 -8.98 -17.45
N ILE A 29 3.03 -8.09 -16.49
CA ILE A 29 4.40 -7.61 -16.27
C ILE A 29 5.21 -8.74 -15.64
N ALA A 30 6.27 -9.16 -16.32
CA ALA A 30 7.13 -10.25 -15.88
C ALA A 30 8.00 -9.82 -14.69
N LEU A 31 7.47 -9.73 -13.47
CA LEU A 31 8.26 -9.32 -12.30
C LEU A 31 9.17 -10.42 -11.73
N ALA A 32 8.94 -11.68 -12.11
CA ALA A 32 9.67 -12.82 -11.57
C ALA A 32 11.19 -12.74 -11.77
N HIS A 33 11.65 -12.17 -12.90
CA HIS A 33 13.08 -12.02 -13.18
C HIS A 33 13.74 -10.85 -12.44
N TRP A 34 12.95 -9.94 -11.86
CA TRP A 34 13.46 -8.78 -11.11
C TRP A 34 13.75 -9.13 -9.65
N GLY A 35 13.14 -10.20 -9.12
CA GLY A 35 13.31 -10.61 -7.72
C GLY A 35 13.04 -9.46 -6.75
N VAL A 36 13.99 -9.17 -5.86
CA VAL A 36 13.89 -8.07 -4.88
C VAL A 36 13.83 -6.69 -5.56
N TRP A 37 14.39 -6.53 -6.76
CA TRP A 37 14.39 -5.25 -7.48
C TRP A 37 12.99 -4.83 -7.93
N ALA A 38 12.03 -5.75 -7.99
CA ALA A 38 10.63 -5.42 -8.26
C ALA A 38 10.08 -4.42 -7.23
N TYR A 39 10.58 -4.45 -5.98
CA TYR A 39 10.18 -3.52 -4.92
C TYR A 39 10.63 -2.06 -5.17
N LEU A 40 11.50 -1.81 -6.15
CA LEU A 40 11.76 -0.44 -6.58
C LEU A 40 10.50 0.23 -7.16
N ILE A 41 9.58 -0.54 -7.75
CA ILE A 41 8.33 0.01 -8.30
C ILE A 41 7.48 0.67 -7.21
N PRO A 42 7.01 -0.04 -6.16
CA PRO A 42 6.26 0.59 -5.08
C PRO A 42 7.07 1.68 -4.36
N LEU A 43 8.40 1.53 -4.27
CA LEU A 43 9.26 2.56 -3.70
C LEU A 43 9.25 3.86 -4.51
N THR A 44 9.27 3.77 -5.86
CA THR A 44 9.15 4.96 -6.72
C THR A 44 7.77 5.61 -6.65
N ILE A 45 6.70 4.83 -6.46
CA ILE A 45 5.35 5.35 -6.23
C ILE A 45 5.33 6.15 -4.93
N THR A 46 5.78 5.57 -3.82
CA THR A 46 5.88 6.25 -2.52
C THR A 46 6.75 7.52 -2.62
N ALA A 47 7.88 7.47 -3.33
CA ALA A 47 8.74 8.63 -3.53
C ALA A 47 8.03 9.75 -4.32
N ALA A 48 7.26 9.40 -5.35
CA ALA A 48 6.47 10.34 -6.13
C ALA A 48 5.34 10.96 -5.28
N GLU A 49 4.64 10.17 -4.46
CA GLU A 49 3.61 10.67 -3.54
C GLU A 49 4.18 11.66 -2.52
N LEU A 50 5.34 11.33 -1.92
CA LEU A 50 6.01 12.20 -0.95
C LEU A 50 6.49 13.49 -1.61
N PHE A 51 7.04 13.41 -2.83
CA PHE A 51 7.46 14.57 -3.60
C PHE A 51 6.29 15.48 -3.98
N LEU A 52 5.14 14.88 -4.32
CA LEU A 52 3.93 15.58 -4.72
C LEU A 52 3.05 16.01 -3.54
N TRP A 53 3.45 15.70 -2.31
CA TRP A 53 2.63 15.92 -1.13
C TRP A 53 2.21 17.40 -1.01
N PRO A 54 0.89 17.70 -1.01
CA PRO A 54 0.43 19.08 -1.05
C PRO A 54 0.76 19.79 0.28
N GLY A 55 1.70 20.74 0.20
CA GLY A 55 2.00 21.69 1.28
C GLY A 55 1.11 22.95 1.23
N ARG A 56 1.36 23.90 2.15
CA ARG A 56 0.59 25.17 2.23
C ARG A 56 0.61 26.03 0.96
N MET A 57 1.53 25.78 0.02
CA MET A 57 1.69 26.55 -1.23
C MET A 57 1.64 25.67 -2.50
N SER A 58 1.00 24.49 -2.47
CA SER A 58 0.92 23.65 -3.68
C SER A 58 -0.03 24.24 -4.73
N SER A 59 0.37 24.25 -6.00
CA SER A 59 -0.52 24.61 -7.11
C SER A 59 -1.60 23.54 -7.31
N ARG A 60 -2.75 23.93 -7.91
CA ARG A 60 -3.85 22.98 -8.23
C ARG A 60 -3.37 21.79 -9.07
N TRP A 61 -2.45 22.02 -10.01
CA TRP A 61 -1.86 20.98 -10.84
C TRP A 61 -1.03 19.98 -10.03
N HIS A 62 -0.30 20.46 -9.03
CA HIS A 62 0.48 19.61 -8.15
C HIS A 62 -0.43 18.68 -7.32
N THR A 63 -1.52 19.22 -6.77
CA THR A 63 -2.54 18.44 -6.07
C THR A 63 -3.21 17.40 -6.98
N LEU A 64 -3.50 17.74 -8.24
CA LEU A 64 -4.07 16.79 -9.20
C LEU A 64 -3.14 15.61 -9.47
N TRP A 65 -1.84 15.88 -9.66
CA TRP A 65 -0.85 14.82 -9.82
C TRP A 65 -0.71 13.96 -8.57
N TRP A 66 -0.69 14.57 -7.39
CA TRP A 66 -0.69 13.83 -6.13
C TRP A 66 -1.91 12.90 -6.01
N VAL A 67 -3.12 13.40 -6.29
CA VAL A 67 -4.34 12.58 -6.29
C VAL A 67 -4.25 11.44 -7.32
N ALA A 68 -3.68 11.69 -8.50
CA ALA A 68 -3.53 10.67 -9.52
C ALA A 68 -2.57 9.55 -9.08
N VAL A 69 -1.44 9.89 -8.47
CA VAL A 69 -0.49 8.89 -7.94
C VAL A 69 -1.12 8.13 -6.78
N LEU A 70 -1.80 8.82 -5.85
CA LEU A 70 -2.50 8.17 -4.74
C LEU A 70 -3.61 7.24 -5.23
N ALA A 71 -4.39 7.66 -6.23
CA ALA A 71 -5.42 6.82 -6.83
C ALA A 71 -4.82 5.58 -7.49
N PHE A 72 -3.65 5.71 -8.11
CA PHE A 72 -2.92 4.58 -8.64
C PHE A 72 -2.43 3.64 -7.54
N ASP A 73 -1.79 4.14 -6.47
CA ASP A 73 -1.26 3.30 -5.39
C ASP A 73 -2.38 2.53 -4.65
N VAL A 74 -3.47 3.23 -4.31
CA VAL A 74 -4.65 2.63 -3.70
C VAL A 74 -5.30 1.64 -4.66
N GLY A 75 -5.44 2.00 -5.93
CA GLY A 75 -6.07 1.16 -6.96
C GLY A 75 -5.28 -0.10 -7.28
N SER A 76 -3.96 -0.01 -7.38
CA SER A 76 -3.07 -1.15 -7.60
C SER A 76 -3.05 -2.06 -6.38
N SER A 77 -2.99 -1.50 -5.18
CA SER A 77 -3.06 -2.28 -3.93
C SER A 77 -4.42 -2.98 -3.81
N ALA A 78 -5.53 -2.27 -4.03
CA ALA A 78 -6.87 -2.85 -3.96
C ALA A 78 -7.07 -3.97 -4.99
N SER A 79 -6.66 -3.75 -6.24
CA SER A 79 -6.73 -4.77 -7.29
C SER A 79 -5.84 -5.97 -6.97
N GLY A 80 -4.65 -5.73 -6.42
CA GLY A 80 -3.75 -6.77 -5.95
C GLY A 80 -4.34 -7.61 -4.82
N VAL A 81 -5.07 -6.99 -3.89
CA VAL A 81 -5.81 -7.70 -2.84
C VAL A 81 -6.87 -8.61 -3.45
N VAL A 82 -7.65 -8.12 -4.43
CA VAL A 82 -8.63 -8.95 -5.13
C VAL A 82 -7.95 -10.16 -5.78
N VAL A 83 -6.86 -9.96 -6.52
CA VAL A 83 -6.08 -11.04 -7.15
C VAL A 83 -5.57 -12.06 -6.13
N VAL A 84 -5.15 -11.60 -4.95
CA VAL A 84 -4.57 -12.47 -3.92
C VAL A 84 -5.64 -13.19 -3.10
N LEU A 85 -6.79 -12.56 -2.82
CA LEU A 85 -7.76 -13.07 -1.85
C LEU A 85 -9.01 -13.69 -2.48
N ALA A 86 -9.38 -13.32 -3.71
CA ALA A 86 -10.57 -13.83 -4.35
C ALA A 86 -10.56 -15.38 -4.39
N GLY A 87 -11.65 -15.99 -3.92
CA GLY A 87 -11.82 -17.44 -3.90
C GLY A 87 -10.94 -18.18 -2.90
N ARG A 88 -10.18 -17.49 -2.03
CA ARG A 88 -9.32 -18.14 -1.04
C ARG A 88 -10.02 -18.31 0.32
N THR A 89 -9.72 -19.42 0.98
CA THR A 89 -10.09 -19.66 2.37
C THR A 89 -8.94 -19.22 3.28
N ILE A 90 -9.19 -18.23 4.13
CA ILE A 90 -8.25 -17.78 5.14
C ILE A 90 -8.56 -18.52 6.44
N PRO A 91 -7.61 -19.27 7.03
CA PRO A 91 -7.82 -20.00 8.28
C PRO A 91 -7.79 -19.06 9.50
N LEU A 92 -8.74 -18.12 9.56
CA LEU A 92 -8.89 -17.18 10.66
C LEU A 92 -10.12 -17.57 11.51
N PHE A 93 -9.95 -17.52 12.83
CA PHE A 93 -10.97 -17.63 13.89
C PHE A 93 -11.75 -18.96 14.01
N THR A 94 -11.79 -19.82 13.00
CA THR A 94 -12.49 -21.12 13.02
C THR A 94 -11.64 -22.23 12.40
N ALA A 95 -11.90 -23.48 12.80
CA ALA A 95 -11.23 -24.67 12.26
C ALA A 95 -11.48 -24.86 10.74
N SER A 96 -12.54 -24.27 10.20
CA SER A 96 -12.90 -24.29 8.77
C SER A 96 -12.44 -23.05 7.99
N GLY A 97 -12.00 -22.00 8.66
CA GLY A 97 -11.61 -20.72 8.04
C GLY A 97 -12.78 -19.90 7.48
N ILE A 98 -12.45 -18.73 6.95
CA ILE A 98 -13.35 -17.80 6.26
C ILE A 98 -13.03 -17.85 4.77
N THR A 99 -14.00 -18.26 3.95
CA THR A 99 -13.86 -18.26 2.50
C THR A 99 -14.27 -16.92 1.92
N ILE A 100 -13.34 -16.28 1.23
CA ILE A 100 -13.58 -15.03 0.53
C ILE A 100 -14.25 -15.33 -0.81
N PRO A 101 -15.39 -14.68 -1.13
CA PRO A 101 -16.07 -14.86 -2.42
C PRO A 101 -15.13 -14.63 -3.58
N GLN A 102 -15.30 -15.38 -4.67
CA GLN A 102 -14.50 -15.19 -5.89
C GLN A 102 -14.83 -13.86 -6.56
N ASP A 103 -16.11 -13.52 -6.61
CA ASP A 103 -16.61 -12.31 -7.25
C ASP A 103 -17.52 -11.52 -6.30
N GLY A 104 -17.69 -10.22 -6.62
CA GLY A 104 -18.71 -9.37 -6.01
C GLY A 104 -18.17 -8.23 -5.14
N THR A 105 -19.11 -7.41 -4.69
CA THR A 105 -18.86 -6.13 -4.00
C THR A 105 -18.05 -6.28 -2.71
N VAL A 106 -18.14 -7.44 -2.03
CA VAL A 106 -17.45 -7.69 -0.75
C VAL A 106 -15.94 -7.75 -0.95
N VAL A 107 -15.46 -8.46 -1.96
CA VAL A 107 -14.02 -8.58 -2.27
C VAL A 107 -13.43 -7.24 -2.71
N ILE A 108 -14.20 -6.49 -3.51
CA ILE A 108 -13.81 -5.17 -3.97
C ILE A 108 -13.74 -4.20 -2.78
N GLY A 109 -14.75 -4.21 -1.91
CA GLY A 109 -14.78 -3.39 -0.70
C GLY A 109 -13.60 -3.67 0.23
N LEU A 110 -13.28 -4.95 0.47
CA LEU A 110 -12.10 -5.35 1.24
C LEU A 110 -10.81 -4.88 0.57
N GLY A 111 -10.70 -5.02 -0.75
CA GLY A 111 -9.56 -4.53 -1.52
C GLY A 111 -9.35 -3.03 -1.33
N VAL A 112 -10.42 -2.23 -1.46
CA VAL A 112 -10.36 -0.78 -1.27
C VAL A 112 -9.94 -0.42 0.16
N VAL A 113 -10.51 -1.06 1.18
CA VAL A 113 -10.15 -0.79 2.58
C VAL A 113 -8.67 -1.11 2.83
N VAL A 114 -8.21 -2.29 2.41
CA VAL A 114 -6.81 -2.70 2.59
C VAL A 114 -5.88 -1.78 1.79
N GLY A 115 -6.23 -1.44 0.55
CA GLY A 115 -5.46 -0.51 -0.29
C GLY A 115 -5.32 0.86 0.35
N LEU A 116 -6.41 1.44 0.86
CA LEU A 116 -6.37 2.73 1.58
C LEU A 116 -5.52 2.67 2.84
N VAL A 117 -5.63 1.59 3.62
CA VAL A 117 -4.82 1.41 4.84
C VAL A 117 -3.34 1.31 4.48
N CYS A 118 -2.98 0.52 3.47
CA CYS A 118 -1.58 0.32 3.07
C CYS A 118 -0.97 1.56 2.43
N ALA A 119 -1.73 2.37 1.70
CA ALA A 119 -1.25 3.61 1.11
C ALA A 119 -1.10 4.73 2.17
N LEU A 120 -2.15 4.99 2.95
CA LEU A 120 -2.22 6.19 3.80
C LEU A 120 -1.63 6.01 5.20
N ALA A 121 -1.65 4.80 5.76
CA ALA A 121 -1.18 4.60 7.14
C ALA A 121 0.34 4.72 7.26
N PRO A 122 1.17 4.04 6.43
CA PRO A 122 2.63 4.18 6.53
C PRO A 122 3.10 5.62 6.40
N GLU A 123 2.42 6.41 5.56
CA GLU A 123 2.83 7.78 5.30
C GLU A 123 2.57 8.71 6.49
N LYS A 124 1.38 8.64 7.11
CA LYS A 124 1.05 9.47 8.27
C LYS A 124 1.85 9.07 9.51
N TYR A 125 1.96 7.77 9.77
CA TYR A 125 2.68 7.28 10.95
C TYR A 125 4.19 7.39 10.78
N GLY A 126 4.71 7.13 9.58
CA GLY A 126 6.14 7.28 9.26
C GLY A 126 6.62 8.71 9.43
N LYS A 127 5.90 9.71 8.89
CA LYS A 127 6.22 11.13 9.08
C LYS A 127 6.28 11.52 10.56
N ARG A 128 5.30 11.07 11.36
CA ARG A 128 5.26 11.34 12.80
C ARG A 128 6.44 10.70 13.55
N VAL A 129 6.69 9.40 13.31
CA VAL A 129 7.77 8.66 13.96
C VAL A 129 9.14 9.24 13.62
N LEU A 130 9.35 9.66 12.36
CA LEU A 130 10.59 10.31 11.94
C LEU A 130 10.78 11.66 12.64
N ASN A 131 9.74 12.48 12.73
CA ASN A 131 9.81 13.76 13.45
C ASN A 131 10.13 13.56 14.94
N ASP A 132 9.49 12.57 15.58
CA ASP A 132 9.75 12.24 16.99
C ASP A 132 11.19 11.72 17.20
N LEU A 133 11.72 10.91 16.26
CA LEU A 133 13.11 10.45 16.29
C LEU A 133 14.10 11.60 16.10
N TYR A 134 13.84 12.50 15.15
CA TYR A 134 14.68 13.69 14.94
C TYR A 134 14.72 14.58 16.18
N ALA A 135 13.58 14.81 16.83
CA ALA A 135 13.49 15.60 18.05
C ALA A 135 14.23 15.00 19.26
N LEU A 136 14.43 13.68 19.27
CA LEU A 136 15.22 13.00 20.30
C LEU A 136 16.73 13.08 20.06
N TRP A 137 17.15 13.35 18.83
CA TRP A 137 18.56 13.43 18.42
C TRP A 137 19.08 14.85 18.24
N SER A 138 18.19 15.85 18.21
CA SER A 138 18.52 17.29 18.21
C SER A 138 18.55 17.85 19.63
#